data_AF-A0A9N9KC99-F1
#
_entry.id   AF-A0A9N9KC99-F1
#
_cell.length_a   1.000
_cell.length_b   1.000
_cell.length_c   1.000
_cell.angle_alpha   90.00
_cell.angle_beta   90.00
_cell.angle_gamma   90.00
#
_symmetry.space_group_name_H-M   'P 1'
#
loop_
_entity.id
_entity.type
_entity.pdbx_description
1 polymer ?
#
loop_
_entity_poly.entity_id
_entity_poly.type
_entity_poly.pdbx_seq_one_letter_code
_entity_poly.pdbx_strand_id
1 'polypeptide(L)'
;IDQLAKYSCVPVYVDDDLADRHYNGFSNSILWPLFHYHPGEITFSQQDWEAYEIVNGLFAEAVNEIVQDGDLVWVQDYHLMLLPSMLREKMGESKLNVKIGFFLHTPFP
;
A
#
# COMPACT_ATOMS: atom_id res chain seq x y z
N ILE A 1 -1.02 -17.88 -12.19
CA ILE A 1 0.39 -17.51 -11.92
C ILE A 1 1.17 -17.32 -13.22
N ASP A 2 1.09 -18.24 -14.18
CA ASP A 2 1.83 -18.16 -15.47
C ASP A 2 1.64 -16.87 -16.28
N GLN A 3 0.48 -16.23 -16.20
CA GLN A 3 0.25 -14.96 -16.89
C GLN A 3 0.99 -13.77 -16.24
N LEU A 4 1.21 -13.79 -14.93
CA LEU A 4 1.87 -12.68 -14.22
C LEU A 4 3.38 -12.62 -14.52
N ALA A 5 4.01 -13.78 -14.69
CA ALA A 5 5.42 -13.89 -15.05
C ALA A 5 5.71 -13.18 -16.39
N LYS A 6 4.75 -13.21 -17.34
CA LYS A 6 4.86 -12.52 -18.63
C LYS A 6 4.97 -10.99 -18.48
N TYR A 7 4.41 -10.43 -17.41
CA TYR A 7 4.39 -8.99 -17.13
C TYR A 7 5.38 -8.58 -16.04
N SER A 8 6.25 -9.49 -15.60
CA SER A 8 7.15 -9.27 -14.46
C SER A 8 6.43 -8.83 -13.19
N CYS A 9 5.21 -9.34 -12.97
CA CYS A 9 4.41 -9.02 -11.80
C CYS A 9 4.65 -10.03 -10.68
N VAL A 10 4.95 -9.52 -9.48
CA VAL A 10 4.99 -10.31 -8.24
C VAL A 10 3.68 -10.05 -7.50
N PRO A 11 2.82 -11.07 -7.29
CA PRO A 11 1.56 -10.89 -6.58
C PRO A 11 1.78 -10.76 -5.07
N VAL A 12 0.99 -9.89 -4.42
CA VAL A 12 0.82 -9.86 -2.97
C VAL A 12 -0.50 -10.55 -2.66
N TYR A 13 -0.45 -11.70 -1.98
CA TYR A 13 -1.65 -12.44 -1.62
C TYR A 13 -2.19 -11.93 -0.29
N VAL A 14 -3.50 -11.68 -0.26
CA VAL A 14 -4.23 -11.17 0.90
C VAL A 14 -5.47 -12.04 1.06
N ASP A 15 -5.82 -12.38 2.29
CA ASP A 15 -7.07 -13.07 2.63
C ASP A 15 -8.28 -12.22 2.22
N ASP A 16 -9.39 -12.86 1.81
CA ASP A 16 -10.55 -12.16 1.25
C ASP A 16 -11.17 -11.16 2.24
N ASP A 17 -11.32 -11.53 3.52
CA ASP A 17 -11.89 -10.64 4.54
C ASP A 17 -10.95 -9.46 4.82
N LEU A 18 -9.64 -9.72 4.84
CA LEU A 18 -8.63 -8.69 5.03
C LEU A 18 -8.57 -7.72 3.84
N ALA A 19 -8.66 -8.25 2.61
CA ALA A 19 -8.69 -7.48 1.39
C ALA A 19 -9.95 -6.60 1.31
N ASP A 20 -11.12 -7.13 1.66
CA ASP A 20 -12.36 -6.36 1.70
C ASP A 20 -12.26 -5.19 2.67
N ARG A 21 -11.74 -5.43 3.88
CA ARG A 21 -11.61 -4.39 4.92
C ARG A 21 -10.57 -3.33 4.58
N HIS A 22 -9.45 -3.70 3.94
CA HIS A 22 -8.48 -2.73 3.41
C HIS A 22 -9.06 -1.92 2.23
N TYR A 23 -9.62 -2.59 1.24
CA TYR A 23 -9.99 -1.98 -0.03
C TYR A 23 -11.34 -1.27 0.05
N ASN A 24 -12.40 -2.00 0.43
CA ASN A 24 -13.74 -1.43 0.54
C ASN A 24 -13.91 -0.64 1.85
N GLY A 25 -13.42 -1.18 2.97
CA GLY A 25 -13.52 -0.54 4.28
C GLY A 25 -12.73 0.76 4.39
N PHE A 26 -11.40 0.69 4.42
CA PHE A 26 -10.59 1.88 4.66
C PHE A 26 -10.36 2.72 3.39
N SER A 27 -9.87 2.09 2.32
CA SER A 27 -9.46 2.84 1.12
C SER A 27 -10.65 3.54 0.46
N ASN A 28 -11.74 2.81 0.18
CA ASN A 28 -12.86 3.37 -0.58
C ASN A 28 -13.95 4.03 0.29
N SER A 29 -14.18 3.58 1.52
CA SER A 29 -15.22 4.19 2.38
C SER A 29 -14.68 5.33 3.27
N ILE A 30 -13.36 5.47 3.42
CA ILE A 30 -12.75 6.54 4.24
C ILE A 30 -11.84 7.44 3.40
N LEU A 31 -10.75 6.91 2.83
CA LEU A 31 -9.76 7.75 2.14
C LEU A 31 -10.32 8.38 0.87
N TRP A 32 -11.00 7.61 0.04
CA TRP A 32 -11.59 8.11 -1.20
C TRP A 32 -12.54 9.29 -0.99
N PRO A 33 -13.63 9.21 -0.19
CA PRO A 33 -14.51 10.35 0.04
C PRO A 33 -13.79 11.52 0.71
N LEU A 34 -12.84 11.26 1.62
CA LEU A 34 -12.05 12.31 2.26
C LEU A 34 -11.25 13.11 1.22
N PHE A 35 -10.53 12.42 0.33
CA PHE A 35 -9.70 13.02 -0.71
C PHE A 35 -10.50 13.69 -1.83
N HIS A 36 -11.80 13.42 -1.90
CA HIS A 36 -12.72 14.05 -2.85
C HIS A 36 -13.65 15.09 -2.20
N TYR A 37 -13.31 15.58 -1.00
CA TYR A 37 -14.09 16.62 -0.30
C TYR A 37 -15.54 16.21 0.00
N HIS A 38 -15.79 14.92 0.23
CA HIS A 38 -17.08 14.35 0.66
C HIS A 38 -17.04 13.81 2.11
N PRO A 39 -16.63 14.60 3.12
CA PRO A 39 -16.39 14.07 4.47
C PRO A 39 -17.67 13.65 5.22
N GLY A 40 -18.85 14.10 4.78
CA GLY A 40 -20.13 13.81 5.44
C GLY A 40 -20.57 12.34 5.37
N GLU A 41 -19.95 11.55 4.50
CA GLU A 41 -20.28 10.13 4.28
C GLU A 41 -19.31 9.18 5.01
N ILE A 42 -18.32 9.72 5.72
CA ILE A 42 -17.26 8.92 6.35
C ILE A 42 -17.70 8.41 7.73
N THR A 43 -17.59 7.10 7.92
CA THR A 43 -17.64 6.47 9.25
C THR A 43 -16.33 5.75 9.50
N PHE A 44 -15.55 6.21 10.48
CA PHE A 44 -14.29 5.58 10.83
C PHE A 44 -14.51 4.22 11.53
N SER A 45 -13.69 3.24 11.15
CA SER A 45 -13.70 1.89 11.70
C SER A 45 -12.27 1.50 12.05
N GLN A 46 -12.02 1.28 13.35
CA GLN A 46 -10.69 0.94 13.86
C GLN A 46 -10.15 -0.34 13.22
N GLN A 47 -11.01 -1.34 13.07
CA GLN A 47 -10.56 -2.59 12.48
C GLN A 47 -10.29 -2.42 10.98
N ASP A 48 -11.00 -1.54 10.24
CA ASP A 48 -10.66 -1.27 8.81
C ASP A 48 -9.31 -0.58 8.68
N TRP A 49 -8.99 0.32 9.62
CA TRP A 49 -7.66 0.89 9.75
C TRP A 49 -6.59 -0.18 10.02
N GLU A 50 -6.83 -1.11 10.94
CA GLU A 50 -5.90 -2.22 11.21
C GLU A 50 -5.69 -3.11 9.97
N ALA A 51 -6.75 -3.39 9.21
CA ALA A 51 -6.63 -4.09 7.93
C ALA A 51 -5.78 -3.30 6.94
N TYR A 52 -5.95 -1.97 6.91
CA TYR A 52 -5.17 -1.09 6.07
C TYR A 52 -3.66 -1.13 6.39
N GLU A 53 -3.32 -1.10 7.68
CA GLU A 53 -1.94 -1.25 8.17
C GLU A 53 -1.36 -2.62 7.80
N ILE A 54 -2.10 -3.71 8.06
CA ILE A 54 -1.64 -5.09 7.80
C ILE A 54 -1.35 -5.26 6.30
N VAL A 55 -2.26 -4.84 5.41
CA VAL A 55 -2.04 -4.99 3.96
C VAL A 55 -0.87 -4.14 3.49
N ASN A 56 -0.69 -2.90 3.97
CA ASN A 56 0.50 -2.12 3.65
C ASN A 56 1.80 -2.82 4.12
N GLY A 57 1.76 -3.50 5.27
CA GLY A 57 2.86 -4.33 5.77
C GLY A 57 3.16 -5.54 4.87
N LEU A 58 2.14 -6.21 4.34
CA LEU A 58 2.32 -7.32 3.38
C LEU A 58 2.98 -6.84 2.07
N PHE A 59 2.59 -5.66 1.58
CA PHE A 59 3.28 -5.04 0.45
C PHE A 59 4.73 -4.68 0.79
N ALA A 60 5.00 -4.19 2.00
CA ALA A 60 6.36 -3.88 2.44
C ALA A 60 7.25 -5.14 2.49
N GLU A 61 6.72 -6.26 2.97
CA GLU A 61 7.39 -7.57 2.93
C GLU A 61 7.73 -7.97 1.50
N ALA A 62 6.71 -8.06 0.64
CA ALA A 62 6.87 -8.53 -0.73
C ALA A 62 7.87 -7.68 -1.53
N VAL A 63 7.87 -6.36 -1.34
CA VAL A 63 8.84 -5.47 -2.00
C VAL A 63 10.24 -5.66 -1.43
N ASN A 64 10.40 -5.80 -0.11
CA ASN A 64 11.70 -5.99 0.53
C ASN A 64 12.39 -7.29 0.10
N GLU A 65 11.62 -8.35 -0.19
CA GLU A 65 12.14 -9.63 -0.69
C GLU A 65 12.80 -9.51 -2.08
N ILE A 66 12.34 -8.58 -2.92
CA ILE A 66 12.78 -8.47 -4.31
C ILE A 66 13.68 -7.26 -4.60
N VAL A 67 13.62 -6.21 -3.77
CA VAL A 67 14.39 -4.98 -3.97
C VAL A 67 15.89 -5.22 -3.78
N GLN A 68 16.71 -4.59 -4.60
CA GLN A 68 18.16 -4.65 -4.56
C GLN A 68 18.78 -3.28 -4.24
N ASP A 69 20.08 -3.28 -3.93
CA ASP A 69 20.81 -2.05 -3.66
C ASP A 69 20.74 -1.08 -4.84
N GLY A 70 20.42 0.17 -4.57
CA GLY A 70 20.32 1.23 -5.58
C GLY A 70 19.01 1.28 -6.37
N ASP A 71 18.07 0.37 -6.13
CA ASP A 71 16.79 0.34 -6.83
C ASP A 71 15.92 1.58 -6.57
N LEU A 72 15.01 1.85 -7.51
CA LEU A 72 13.95 2.85 -7.38
C LEU A 72 12.61 2.14 -7.17
N VAL A 73 11.99 2.38 -6.03
CA VAL A 73 10.62 1.95 -5.73
C VAL A 73 9.69 3.14 -5.93
N TRP A 74 8.64 2.97 -6.72
CA TRP A 74 7.62 4.00 -6.94
C TRP A 74 6.25 3.49 -6.48
N VAL A 75 5.83 3.95 -5.31
CA VAL A 75 4.53 3.60 -4.70
C VAL A 75 3.42 4.44 -5.34
N GLN A 76 2.29 3.81 -5.61
CA GLN A 76 1.16 4.41 -6.31
C GLN A 76 -0.08 4.43 -5.43
N ASP A 77 -0.64 5.63 -5.28
CA ASP A 77 -1.99 5.93 -4.84
C ASP A 77 -2.36 5.71 -3.36
N TYR A 78 -3.56 6.16 -2.99
CA TYR A 78 -4.06 6.22 -1.62
C TYR A 78 -4.20 4.88 -0.91
N HIS A 79 -4.18 3.76 -1.63
CA HIS A 79 -4.26 2.40 -1.05
C HIS A 79 -3.00 2.00 -0.28
N LEU A 80 -1.86 2.65 -0.57
CA LEU A 80 -0.53 2.25 -0.12
C LEU A 80 0.26 3.40 0.54
N MET A 81 -0.43 4.33 1.19
CA MET A 81 0.22 5.53 1.74
C MET A 81 1.22 5.25 2.88
N LEU A 82 1.09 4.11 3.57
CA LEU A 82 2.00 3.73 4.66
C LEU A 82 3.24 2.99 4.15
N LEU A 83 3.13 2.37 2.96
CA LEU A 83 4.17 1.55 2.38
C LEU A 83 5.55 2.23 2.32
N PRO A 84 5.72 3.52 1.95
CA PRO A 84 7.05 4.14 1.94
C PRO A 84 7.74 4.10 3.30
N SER A 85 7.01 4.37 4.40
CA SER A 85 7.56 4.36 5.75
C SER A 85 7.85 2.94 6.21
N MET A 86 6.88 2.04 6.05
CA MET A 86 7.01 0.63 6.45
C MET A 86 8.14 -0.07 5.69
N LEU A 87 8.30 0.21 4.39
CA LEU A 87 9.38 -0.36 3.59
C LEU A 87 10.75 0.16 4.05
N ARG A 88 10.88 1.43 4.43
CA ARG A 88 12.14 1.96 5.01
C ARG A 88 12.53 1.26 6.30
N GLU A 89 11.56 1.12 7.21
CA GLU A 89 11.77 0.42 8.47
C GLU A 89 12.20 -1.04 8.23
N LYS A 90 11.51 -1.71 7.30
CA LYS A 90 11.76 -3.11 6.98
C LYS A 90 13.11 -3.37 6.32
N MET A 91 13.53 -2.50 5.40
CA MET A 91 14.86 -2.58 4.78
C MET A 91 15.97 -2.32 5.82
N GLY A 92 15.76 -1.40 6.76
CA GLY A 92 16.78 -0.99 7.72
C GLY A 92 18.12 -0.67 7.03
N GLU A 93 19.20 -1.29 7.50
CA GLU A 93 20.53 -1.20 6.90
C GLU A 93 20.83 -2.32 5.88
N SER A 94 19.90 -3.24 5.66
CA SER A 94 20.12 -4.42 4.79
C SER A 94 20.08 -4.10 3.29
N LYS A 95 19.56 -2.93 2.91
CA LYS A 95 19.49 -2.45 1.52
C LYS A 95 20.07 -1.05 1.43
N LEU A 96 21.05 -0.86 0.56
CA LEU A 96 21.80 0.39 0.42
C LEU A 96 21.25 1.22 -0.75
N ASN A 97 21.11 2.53 -0.53
CA ASN A 97 20.80 3.52 -1.57
C ASN A 97 19.49 3.27 -2.37
N VAL A 98 18.55 2.52 -1.83
CA VAL A 98 17.20 2.40 -2.42
C VAL A 98 16.50 3.76 -2.35
N LYS A 99 15.88 4.20 -3.44
CA LYS A 99 15.07 5.43 -3.50
C LYS A 99 13.60 5.06 -3.51
N ILE A 100 12.78 5.79 -2.76
CA ILE A 100 11.33 5.56 -2.69
C ILE A 100 10.62 6.85 -3.07
N GLY A 101 9.80 6.79 -4.12
CA GLY A 101 8.87 7.84 -4.52
C GLY A 101 7.43 7.42 -4.25
N PHE A 102 6.56 8.40 -4.05
CA PHE A 102 5.11 8.21 -3.90
C PHE A 102 4.39 9.17 -4.84
N PHE A 103 3.35 8.68 -5.52
CA PHE A 103 2.46 9.51 -6.33
C PHE A 103 1.01 9.21 -5.98
N LEU A 104 0.27 10.25 -5.60
CA LEU A 104 -1.16 10.18 -5.31
C LEU A 104 -1.95 10.51 -6.58
N HIS A 105 -2.88 9.63 -7.00
CA HIS A 105 -3.65 9.84 -8.22
C HIS A 105 -4.90 10.68 -7.98
N THR A 106 -5.37 10.74 -6.74
CA THR A 106 -6.48 11.58 -6.29
C THR A 106 -6.01 12.98 -5.93
N PRO A 107 -6.93 13.94 -5.72
CA PRO A 107 -6.58 15.17 -5.02
C PRO A 107 -6.05 14.88 -3.61
N PHE A 108 -5.33 15.85 -3.06
CA PHE A 108 -5.01 15.90 -1.64
C PHE A 108 -5.82 17.06 -1.04
N PRO A 109 -6.70 16.80 -0.06
CA PRO A 109 -7.70 17.77 0.38
C PRO A 109 -7.10 18.99 1.11
#